data_AF-A0A8J7PAU1-F1
#
_entry.id   AF-A0A8J7PAU1-F1
#
_cell.length_a   1.000
_cell.length_b   1.000
_cell.length_c   1.000
_cell.angle_alpha   90.00
_cell.angle_beta   90.00
_cell.angle_gamma   90.00
#
_symmetry.space_group_name_H-M   'P 1'
#
loop_
_entity.id
_entity.type
_entity.pdbx_description
1 polymer ?
#
loop_
_entity_poly.entity_id
_entity_poly.type
_entity_poly.pdbx_seq_one_letter_code
_entity_poly.pdbx_strand_id
1 'polypeptide(L)' 'MKRSTLLAVAVTFLALAGCASTGGPRVASHYGADVDTEKVLIVNQWAQTKGATVVWINFPQKLKAAESASTVN' A
#
# COMPACT_ATOMS: atom_id res chain seq x y z
N MET A 1 16.02 -15.23 -41.50
CA MET A 1 15.13 -16.19 -40.80
C MET A 1 15.34 -16.22 -39.29
N LYS A 2 16.54 -16.48 -38.75
CA LYS A 2 16.78 -16.51 -37.28
C LYS A 2 16.48 -15.20 -36.52
N ARG A 3 16.57 -14.03 -37.17
CA ARG A 3 16.29 -12.73 -36.56
C ARG A 3 14.79 -12.43 -36.40
N SER A 4 13.97 -12.97 -37.29
CA SER A 4 12.50 -12.74 -37.28
C SER A 4 11.82 -13.52 -36.16
N THR A 5 12.31 -14.73 -35.85
CA THR A 5 11.81 -15.53 -34.72
C THR A 5 12.16 -14.90 -33.37
N LEU A 6 13.36 -14.33 -33.22
CA LEU A 6 13.73 -13.60 -32.00
C LEU A 6 12.83 -12.39 -31.73
N LEU A 7 12.46 -11.66 -32.79
CA LEU A 7 11.54 -10.52 -32.70
C LEU A 7 10.12 -10.95 -32.28
N ALA A 8 9.61 -12.04 -32.86
CA ALA A 8 8.30 -12.56 -32.49
C ALA A 8 8.23 -12.99 -31.02
N VAL A 9 9.28 -13.66 -30.53
CA VAL A 9 9.36 -14.11 -29.13
C VAL A 9 9.40 -12.92 -28.15
N ALA A 10 10.19 -11.89 -28.46
CA ALA A 10 10.28 -10.70 -27.61
C ALA A 10 8.95 -9.94 -27.50
N VAL A 11 8.19 -9.83 -28.60
CA VAL A 11 6.87 -9.17 -28.62
C VAL A 11 5.86 -9.95 -27.77
N THR A 12 5.87 -11.29 -27.84
CA THR A 12 4.99 -12.13 -27.03
C THR A 12 5.27 -11.96 -25.53
N PHE A 13 6.54 -11.93 -25.12
CA PHE A 13 6.89 -11.71 -23.71
C PHE A 13 6.51 -10.31 -23.21
N LEU A 14 6.60 -9.28 -24.05
CA LEU A 14 6.16 -7.93 -23.70
C LEU A 14 4.64 -7.84 -23.50
N ALA A 15 3.86 -8.55 -24.32
CA ALA A 15 2.41 -8.60 -24.20
C ALA A 15 1.95 -9.31 -22.90
N LEU A 16 2.68 -10.33 -22.43
CA LEU A 16 2.35 -11.03 -21.18
C LEU A 16 2.75 -10.24 -19.92
N ALA A 17 3.76 -9.37 -19.99
CA ALA A 17 4.20 -8.55 -18.85
C ALA A 17 3.19 -7.44 -18.46
N GLY A 18 2.26 -7.10 -19.35
CA GLY A 18 1.28 -6.03 -19.14
C GLY A 18 0.21 -6.31 -18.07
N CYS A 19 -0.08 -7.58 -17.75
CA CYS A 19 -1.11 -7.92 -16.75
C CYS A 19 -0.62 -7.87 -15.30
N ALA A 20 0.69 -7.84 -15.05
CA ALA A 20 1.25 -7.81 -13.70
C ALA A 20 1.55 -6.39 -13.17
N SER A 21 1.37 -5.35 -14.00
CA SER A 21 1.52 -3.95 -13.57
C SER A 21 0.26 -3.47 -12.85
N THR A 22 -0.09 -4.16 -11.77
CA THR A 22 -1.06 -3.66 -10.80
C THR A 22 -0.35 -2.57 -10.00
N GLY A 23 -0.59 -1.31 -10.38
CA GLY A 23 -0.18 -0.16 -9.58
C GLY A 23 -0.66 -0.32 -8.16
N GLY A 24 0.29 -0.44 -7.22
CA GLY A 24 -0.01 -0.52 -5.79
C GLY A 24 -0.77 0.74 -5.34
N PRO A 25 -1.62 0.63 -4.31
CA PRO A 25 -2.39 1.76 -3.82
C PRO A 25 -1.44 2.89 -3.42
N ARG A 26 -1.51 4.00 -4.16
CA ARG A 26 -0.90 5.26 -3.77
C ARG A 26 -1.61 5.70 -2.50
N VAL A 27 -0.95 5.50 -1.36
CA VAL A 27 -1.45 5.95 -0.06
C VAL A 27 -1.55 7.47 -0.13
N ALA A 28 -2.79 7.97 -0.15
CA ALA A 28 -3.10 9.36 -0.34
C ALA A 28 -2.49 10.22 0.79
N SER A 29 -1.78 11.27 0.38
CA SER A 29 -1.08 12.27 1.20
C SER A 29 -1.94 13.11 2.15
N HIS A 30 -3.17 12.75 2.52
CA HIS A 30 -4.07 13.64 3.30
C HIS A 30 -4.77 12.92 4.45
N TYR A 31 -4.01 12.32 5.36
CA TYR A 31 -4.54 12.00 6.70
C TYR A 31 -4.38 13.22 7.60
N GLY A 32 -5.41 13.53 8.40
CA GLY A 32 -5.31 14.58 9.43
C GLY A 32 -4.15 14.30 10.40
N ALA A 33 -3.56 15.35 10.97
CA ALA A 33 -2.34 15.24 11.80
C ALA A 33 -2.48 14.26 12.99
N ASP A 34 -3.71 14.07 13.47
CA ASP A 34 -4.07 13.23 14.61
C ASP A 34 -4.31 11.76 14.24
N VAL A 35 -4.38 11.44 12.95
CA VAL A 35 -4.55 10.06 12.48
C VAL A 35 -3.27 9.26 12.73
N ASP A 36 -3.46 8.05 13.25
CA ASP A 36 -2.40 7.05 13.38
C ASP A 36 -2.17 6.37 12.02
N THR A 37 -1.40 7.06 11.17
CA THR A 37 -1.07 6.59 9.81
C THR A 37 -0.31 5.26 9.82
N GLU A 38 0.53 5.02 10.83
CA GLU A 38 1.28 3.77 10.96
C GLU A 38 0.34 2.59 11.13
N LYS A 39 -0.63 2.71 12.04
CA LYS A 39 -1.65 1.68 12.24
C LYS A 39 -2.50 1.45 11.01
N VAL A 40 -2.90 2.51 10.31
CA VAL A 40 -3.65 2.40 9.04
C VAL A 40 -2.85 1.60 8.02
N LEU A 41 -1.56 1.91 7.84
CA LEU A 41 -0.68 1.23 6.90
C LEU A 41 -0.51 -0.25 7.23
N ILE A 42 -0.22 -0.57 8.49
CA ILE A 42 0.00 -1.96 8.92
C ILE A 42 -1.25 -2.80 8.71
N VAL A 43 -2.42 -2.29 9.10
CA VAL A 43 -3.70 -3.02 8.97
C VAL A 43 -4.09 -3.18 7.49
N ASN A 44 -3.90 -2.15 6.67
CA ASN A 44 -4.17 -2.22 5.23
C ASN A 44 -3.26 -3.24 4.55
N GLN A 45 -1.96 -3.24 4.88
CA GLN A 45 -1.01 -4.22 4.34
C GLN A 45 -1.39 -5.64 4.76
N TRP A 46 -1.73 -5.85 6.04
CA TRP A 46 -2.17 -7.15 6.53
C TRP A 46 -3.41 -7.65 5.79
N ALA A 47 -4.42 -6.79 5.59
CA ALA A 47 -5.62 -7.16 4.84
C ALA A 47 -5.30 -7.54 3.39
N GLN A 48 -4.42 -6.78 2.71
CA GLN A 48 -3.98 -7.11 1.36
C GLN A 48 -3.30 -8.48 1.30
N THR A 49 -2.46 -8.84 2.28
CA THR A 49 -1.84 -10.19 2.33
C THR A 49 -2.86 -11.32 2.49
N LYS A 50 -4.10 -11.00 2.89
CA LYS A 50 -5.22 -11.93 3.02
C LYS A 50 -6.22 -11.84 1.86
N GLY A 51 -5.94 -11.03 0.83
CA GLY A 51 -6.86 -10.79 -0.28
C GLY A 51 -8.09 -9.97 0.10
N ALA A 52 -8.02 -9.22 1.20
CA ALA A 52 -9.09 -8.37 1.70
C ALA A 52 -8.74 -6.88 1.55
N THR A 53 -9.75 -6.02 1.54
CA THR A 53 -9.60 -4.56 1.54
C THR A 53 -10.28 -3.97 2.79
N VAL A 54 -9.60 -3.04 3.45
CA VAL A 54 -10.12 -2.36 4.65
C VAL A 54 -10.73 -1.02 4.23
N VAL A 55 -11.96 -0.79 4.66
CA VAL A 55 -12.65 0.51 4.52
C VAL A 55 -12.77 1.10 5.92
N TRP A 56 -12.17 2.27 6.11
CA TRP A 56 -12.18 2.97 7.39
C TRP A 56 -13.41 3.88 7.47
N ILE A 57 -14.36 3.56 8.35
CA ILE A 57 -15.47 4.46 8.69
C ILE A 57 -14.96 5.57 9.63
N ASN A 58 -14.08 5.20 10.56
CA ASN A 58 -13.38 6.11 11.46
C ASN A 58 -11.89 5.77 11.45
N PHE A 59 -11.03 6.76 11.19
CA PHE A 59 -9.59 6.56 11.20
C PHE A 59 -9.07 6.42 12.64
N PRO A 60 -8.13 5.49 12.91
CA PRO A 60 -7.50 5.40 14.21
C PRO A 60 -6.76 6.70 14.51
N GLN A 61 -6.82 7.14 15.77
CA GLN A 61 -6.16 8.35 16.24
C GLN A 61 -4.95 7.98 17.09
N LYS A 62 -3.93 8.85 17.11
CA LYS A 62 -2.78 8.69 18.00
C LYS A 62 -3.22 8.73 19.46
N LEU A 63 -2.70 7.82 20.28
CA LEU A 63 -2.95 7.84 21.73
C LEU A 63 -2.30 9.09 22.34
N LYS A 64 -3.07 9.92 23.04
CA LYS A 64 -2.56 11.07 23.83
C LYS A 64 -1.84 10.63 25.11
N ALA A 65 -0.96 9.65 25.03
CA ALA A 65 -0.36 8.98 26.20
C ALA A 65 1.05 9.48 26.56
N ALA A 66 1.43 10.69 26.12
CA ALA A 66 2.77 11.24 26.39
C ALA A 66 2.77 12.65 27.01
N GLU A 67 1.63 13.15 27.49
CA GLU A 67 1.57 14.42 28.24
C GLU A 67 1.32 14.21 29.75
N SER A 68 0.74 13.08 30.14
CA SER A 68 0.43 12.78 31.55
C SER A 68 1.59 12.20 32.36
N ALA A 69 2.74 11.92 31.75
CA ALA A 69 3.93 11.39 32.42
C ALA A 69 4.95 12.47 32.83
N SER A 70 4.71 13.74 32.49
CA SER A 70 5.59 14.88 32.83
C SER A 70 5.16 15.64 34.10
N THR A 71 4.09 15.19 34.79
CA THR A 71 3.52 15.90 35.96
C THR A 71 3.35 14.96 37.17
N VAL A 72 4.25 14.00 37.34
CA VAL A 72 4.41 13.31 38.63
C VAL A 72 5.89 13.34 38.99
N ASN A 73 6.18 14.19 39.98
CA ASN A 73 7.45 14.46 40.67
C ASN A 73 8.57 13.44 40.56
#